data_AF-A0A2N2L4N4-F1
#
_entry.id   AF-A0A2N2L4N4-F1
#
_cell.length_a   1.000
_cell.length_b   1.000
_cell.length_c   1.000
_cell.angle_alpha   90.00
_cell.angle_beta   90.00
_cell.angle_gamma   90.00
#
_symmetry.space_group_name_H-M   'P 1'
#
loop_
_entity.id
_entity.type
_entity.pdbx_description
1 polymer ?
#
loop_
_entity_poly.entity_id
_entity_poly.type
_entity_poly.pdbx_seq_one_letter_code
_entity_poly.pdbx_strand_id
1 'polypeptide(L)'
;MCRVSVGDLLVRTAARYPNKLMLRYKDKRFTYRQFNEEVNRCAQSLLSLGIGKGDRAAILFHNCYQFVIYWWALLKIGAIITPLNFMLKGEEIKYAINHAEAKILLDEDTLITDVLTVKKELRKTYEQSALNHRHPENFPKQQGGIEKMYQEYFTEDHNIFRTTVRKFVEKEIKPHIEEWEDEELFPVELYKKCADNGFTGLRYPAEYGGTPCDLFMHLAYTEEMIGSGSVGLISGLGSYDIAMPPVLKMGTEKQKQKFLVPVLKGEKIAALGITEPNAGSDVANIRTRAVRDGDHYIVNGAKTFITSGCRANFITTAVRTGGPGHKGISLLMIDSSTPGFSVSKKIRKMGWCCSDTAELSFEDCRVPAENIIGGEGMGFYGIMINFQTERLALSTMAVAVAELALAESIKYAKTREAFGKPLSGFQVTRHKLVDMETKVQVAKEYTYRVAAKMEAGQDVTREVSMAKNFACEVCDKVVYDAVQIHGGYGYAREYLVERLYRDSRILSIGGGTTEIMKEIISKVS
;
A
#
# COMPACT_ATOMS: atom_id res chain seq x y z
N MET A 1 -34.15 -17.70 -5.20
CA MET A 1 -33.08 -16.93 -5.89
C MET A 1 -33.32 -17.00 -7.39
N CYS A 2 -33.61 -15.86 -8.03
CA CYS A 2 -33.77 -15.80 -9.48
C CYS A 2 -32.40 -16.08 -10.13
N ARG A 3 -32.21 -17.25 -10.75
CA ARG A 3 -30.96 -17.61 -11.43
C ARG A 3 -30.88 -16.82 -12.74
N VAL A 4 -30.17 -15.69 -12.73
CA VAL A 4 -29.85 -14.92 -13.94
C VAL A 4 -28.71 -15.65 -14.68
N SER A 5 -28.93 -16.03 -15.93
CA SER A 5 -27.88 -16.65 -16.76
C SER A 5 -26.92 -15.60 -17.34
N VAL A 6 -25.74 -16.02 -17.77
CA VAL A 6 -24.78 -15.16 -18.48
C VAL A 6 -25.41 -14.58 -19.76
N GLY A 7 -26.26 -15.34 -20.45
CA GLY A 7 -27.05 -14.87 -21.58
C GLY A 7 -28.04 -13.75 -21.22
N ASP A 8 -28.71 -13.85 -20.06
CA ASP A 8 -29.65 -12.83 -19.58
C ASP A 8 -28.94 -11.50 -19.28
N LEU A 9 -27.70 -11.56 -18.77
CA LEU A 9 -26.87 -10.38 -18.54
C LEU A 9 -26.55 -9.67 -19.86
N LEU A 10 -26.22 -10.40 -20.92
CA LEU A 10 -25.97 -9.80 -22.23
C LEU A 10 -27.23 -9.12 -22.79
N VAL A 11 -28.40 -9.77 -22.69
CA VAL A 11 -29.67 -9.20 -23.15
C VAL A 11 -30.02 -7.92 -22.39
N ARG A 12 -29.92 -7.94 -21.06
CA ARG A 12 -30.18 -6.75 -20.22
C ARG A 12 -29.21 -5.62 -20.53
N THR A 13 -27.94 -5.93 -20.74
CA THR A 13 -26.90 -4.94 -21.04
C THR A 13 -27.11 -4.34 -22.43
N ALA A 14 -27.48 -5.16 -23.43
CA ALA A 14 -27.81 -4.70 -24.77
C ALA A 14 -29.08 -3.83 -24.81
N ALA A 15 -30.08 -4.12 -23.98
CA ALA A 15 -31.24 -3.26 -23.82
C ALA A 15 -30.89 -1.91 -23.15
N ARG A 16 -29.99 -1.92 -22.16
CA ARG A 16 -29.58 -0.72 -21.42
C ARG A 16 -28.64 0.19 -22.20
N TYR A 17 -27.76 -0.37 -23.03
CA TYR A 17 -26.73 0.37 -23.76
C TYR A 17 -26.62 0.00 -25.25
N PRO A 18 -27.72 0.06 -26.03
CA PRO A 18 -27.80 -0.56 -27.36
C PRO A 18 -26.79 -0.01 -28.37
N ASN A 19 -26.38 1.25 -28.23
CA ASN A 19 -25.50 1.95 -29.17
C ASN A 19 -24.03 2.01 -28.71
N LYS A 20 -23.71 1.53 -27.50
CA LYS A 20 -22.31 1.48 -27.04
C LYS A 20 -21.54 0.39 -27.80
N LEU A 21 -20.28 0.65 -28.08
CA LEU A 21 -19.38 -0.33 -28.70
C LEU A 21 -19.13 -1.48 -27.72
N MET A 22 -19.33 -2.73 -28.19
CA MET A 22 -19.10 -3.96 -27.43
C MET A 22 -17.86 -4.70 -27.92
N LEU A 23 -17.72 -4.86 -29.24
CA LEU A 23 -16.62 -5.59 -29.85
C LEU A 23 -16.03 -4.80 -31.00
N ARG A 24 -14.70 -4.68 -31.04
CA ARG A 24 -13.93 -4.11 -32.15
C ARG A 24 -12.82 -5.09 -32.53
N TYR A 25 -12.80 -5.48 -33.80
CA TYR A 25 -11.77 -6.36 -34.35
C TYR A 25 -11.45 -5.95 -35.79
N LYS A 26 -10.21 -5.48 -36.03
CA LYS A 26 -9.82 -4.83 -37.30
C LYS A 26 -10.88 -3.76 -37.68
N ASP A 27 -11.45 -3.85 -38.88
CA ASP A 27 -12.46 -2.92 -39.38
C ASP A 27 -13.89 -3.24 -38.91
N LYS A 28 -14.10 -4.37 -38.22
CA LYS A 28 -15.42 -4.76 -37.70
C LYS A 28 -15.68 -4.10 -36.35
N ARG A 29 -16.88 -3.56 -36.20
CA ARG A 29 -17.39 -2.95 -34.97
C ARG A 29 -18.81 -3.45 -34.71
N PHE A 30 -19.06 -3.89 -33.49
CA PHE A 30 -20.40 -4.30 -33.05
C PHE A 30 -20.80 -3.45 -31.85
N THR A 31 -21.94 -2.79 -31.94
CA THR A 31 -22.59 -2.26 -30.75
C THR A 31 -23.14 -3.39 -29.88
N TYR A 32 -23.50 -3.13 -28.63
CA TYR A 32 -24.14 -4.15 -27.79
C TYR A 32 -25.42 -4.71 -28.41
N ARG A 33 -26.22 -3.90 -29.11
CA ARG A 33 -27.40 -4.38 -29.84
C ARG A 33 -26.99 -5.37 -30.94
N GLN A 34 -26.10 -4.93 -31.84
CA GLN A 34 -25.64 -5.74 -32.97
C GLN A 34 -24.97 -7.03 -32.49
N PHE A 35 -24.11 -6.95 -31.47
CA PHE A 35 -23.46 -8.11 -30.89
C PHE A 35 -24.46 -9.11 -30.31
N ASN A 36 -25.48 -8.65 -29.59
CA ASN A 36 -26.51 -9.54 -29.03
C ASN A 36 -27.40 -10.16 -30.13
N GLU A 37 -27.71 -9.43 -31.20
CA GLU A 37 -28.41 -9.97 -32.39
C GLU A 37 -27.60 -11.08 -33.07
N GLU A 38 -26.29 -10.86 -33.24
CA GLU A 38 -25.37 -11.84 -33.80
C GLU A 38 -25.25 -13.10 -32.92
N VAL A 39 -25.09 -12.92 -31.61
CA VAL A 39 -25.07 -14.02 -30.64
C VAL A 39 -26.40 -14.79 -30.66
N ASN A 40 -27.54 -14.12 -30.75
CA ASN A 40 -28.85 -14.76 -30.87
C ASN A 40 -28.96 -15.60 -32.13
N ARG A 41 -28.51 -15.05 -33.27
CA ARG A 41 -28.53 -15.73 -34.56
C ARG A 41 -27.68 -16.99 -34.53
N CYS A 42 -26.44 -16.90 -34.06
CA CYS A 42 -25.56 -18.06 -33.88
C CYS A 42 -26.13 -19.09 -32.89
N ALA A 43 -26.74 -18.63 -31.78
CA ALA A 43 -27.34 -19.53 -30.80
C ALA A 43 -28.53 -20.32 -31.40
N GLN A 44 -29.38 -19.67 -32.19
CA GLN A 44 -30.48 -20.36 -32.88
C GLN A 44 -29.98 -21.34 -33.92
N SER A 45 -28.93 -20.99 -34.67
CA SER A 45 -28.29 -21.92 -35.61
C SER A 45 -27.74 -23.17 -34.88
N LEU A 46 -27.04 -22.99 -33.76
CA LEU A 46 -26.53 -24.11 -32.97
C LEU A 46 -27.64 -24.99 -32.38
N LEU A 47 -28.74 -24.39 -31.88
CA LEU A 47 -29.92 -25.12 -31.43
C LEU A 47 -30.56 -25.94 -32.54
N SER A 48 -30.63 -25.40 -33.76
CA SER A 48 -31.16 -26.12 -34.94
C SER A 48 -30.30 -27.33 -35.36
N LEU A 49 -29.02 -27.33 -34.98
CA LEU A 49 -28.09 -28.45 -35.15
C LEU A 49 -28.14 -29.45 -33.98
N GLY A 50 -29.07 -29.26 -33.04
CA GLY A 50 -29.25 -30.15 -31.90
C GLY A 50 -28.28 -29.92 -30.75
N ILE A 51 -27.58 -28.78 -30.70
CA ILE A 51 -26.74 -28.40 -29.55
C ILE A 51 -27.61 -27.77 -28.49
N GLY A 52 -27.74 -28.44 -27.36
CA GLY A 52 -28.54 -28.01 -26.23
C GLY A 52 -27.75 -27.76 -24.95
N LYS A 53 -28.48 -27.51 -23.87
CA LYS A 53 -27.91 -27.33 -22.54
C LYS A 53 -27.18 -28.60 -22.09
N GLY A 54 -25.94 -28.45 -21.63
CA GLY A 54 -25.09 -29.55 -21.18
C GLY A 54 -24.33 -30.28 -22.29
N ASP A 55 -24.64 -30.01 -23.56
CA ASP A 55 -23.87 -30.56 -24.67
C ASP A 55 -22.51 -29.90 -24.79
N ARG A 56 -21.48 -30.67 -25.15
CA ARG A 56 -20.13 -30.16 -25.36
C ARG A 56 -19.94 -29.71 -26.80
N ALA A 57 -19.38 -28.53 -26.99
CA ALA A 57 -19.01 -27.98 -28.29
C ALA A 57 -17.53 -27.61 -28.30
N ALA A 58 -16.79 -28.17 -29.26
CA ALA A 58 -15.39 -27.86 -29.48
C ALA A 58 -15.26 -26.54 -30.26
N ILE A 59 -14.36 -25.67 -29.81
CA ILE A 59 -14.10 -24.37 -30.44
C ILE A 59 -12.62 -24.33 -30.87
N LEU A 60 -12.38 -24.18 -32.17
CA LEU A 60 -11.07 -24.11 -32.80
C LEU A 60 -11.02 -22.87 -33.71
N PHE A 61 -10.91 -21.69 -33.11
CA PHE A 61 -10.73 -20.43 -33.85
C PHE A 61 -9.33 -19.87 -33.58
N HIS A 62 -8.80 -19.10 -34.54
CA HIS A 62 -7.70 -18.18 -34.28
C HIS A 62 -8.25 -16.90 -33.61
N ASN A 63 -7.38 -15.92 -33.41
CA ASN A 63 -7.75 -14.60 -32.88
C ASN A 63 -8.68 -13.86 -33.86
N CYS A 64 -9.98 -14.15 -33.85
CA CYS A 64 -11.02 -13.52 -34.67
C CYS A 64 -12.25 -13.12 -33.85
N TYR A 65 -13.14 -12.29 -34.43
CA TYR A 65 -14.34 -11.82 -33.73
C TYR A 65 -15.42 -12.90 -33.63
N GLN A 66 -15.42 -13.88 -34.55
CA GLN A 66 -16.38 -14.99 -34.57
C GLN A 66 -16.20 -15.89 -33.34
N PHE A 67 -14.97 -16.10 -32.87
CA PHE A 67 -14.69 -16.80 -31.61
C PHE A 67 -15.52 -16.23 -30.47
N VAL A 68 -15.50 -14.90 -30.30
CA VAL A 68 -16.22 -14.21 -29.22
C VAL A 68 -17.74 -14.39 -29.40
N ILE A 69 -18.26 -14.28 -30.63
CA ILE A 69 -19.69 -14.46 -30.90
C ILE A 69 -20.16 -15.89 -30.58
N TYR A 70 -19.44 -16.91 -31.06
CA TYR A 70 -19.79 -18.31 -30.84
C TYR A 70 -19.61 -18.75 -29.39
N TRP A 71 -18.62 -18.21 -28.69
CA TRP A 71 -18.44 -18.42 -27.26
C TRP A 71 -19.67 -17.94 -26.48
N TRP A 72 -20.14 -16.72 -26.77
CA TRP A 72 -21.34 -16.17 -26.15
C TRP A 72 -22.62 -16.91 -26.56
N ALA A 73 -22.70 -17.40 -27.81
CA ALA A 73 -23.83 -18.20 -28.27
C ALA A 73 -23.95 -19.52 -27.50
N LEU A 74 -22.84 -20.24 -27.30
CA LEU A 74 -22.81 -21.50 -26.54
C LEU A 74 -23.13 -21.28 -25.06
N LEU A 75 -22.60 -20.22 -24.44
CA LEU A 75 -22.98 -19.83 -23.07
C LEU A 75 -24.47 -19.51 -22.95
N LYS A 76 -25.06 -18.90 -23.98
CA LYS A 76 -26.49 -18.56 -24.02
C LYS A 76 -27.40 -19.79 -24.13
N ILE A 77 -26.96 -20.82 -24.85
CA ILE A 77 -27.62 -22.13 -24.92
C ILE A 77 -27.45 -22.92 -23.61
N GLY A 78 -26.38 -22.64 -22.86
CA GLY A 78 -25.97 -23.43 -21.71
C GLY A 78 -25.18 -24.68 -22.10
N ALA A 79 -24.54 -24.67 -23.27
CA ALA A 79 -23.61 -25.70 -23.73
C ALA A 79 -22.27 -25.58 -22.98
N ILE A 80 -21.55 -26.68 -22.88
CA ILE A 80 -20.20 -26.76 -22.30
C ILE A 80 -19.20 -26.48 -23.42
N ILE A 81 -18.31 -25.51 -23.20
CA ILE A 81 -17.33 -25.10 -24.19
C ILE A 81 -16.02 -25.89 -23.99
N THR A 82 -15.54 -26.53 -25.05
CA THR A 82 -14.25 -27.21 -25.10
C THR A 82 -13.30 -26.43 -26.01
N PRO A 83 -12.48 -25.50 -25.47
CA PRO A 83 -11.52 -24.77 -26.28
C PRO A 83 -10.39 -25.69 -26.75
N LEU A 84 -10.10 -25.67 -28.05
CA LEU A 84 -9.00 -26.41 -28.64
C LEU A 84 -7.87 -25.45 -29.03
N ASN A 85 -6.62 -25.92 -28.95
CA ASN A 85 -5.48 -25.17 -29.42
C ASN A 85 -5.52 -25.11 -30.96
N PHE A 86 -5.54 -23.90 -31.53
CA PHE A 86 -5.56 -23.67 -32.99
C PHE A 86 -4.34 -24.24 -33.72
N MET A 87 -3.27 -24.58 -33.00
CA MET A 87 -2.07 -25.22 -33.55
C MET A 87 -2.22 -26.73 -33.76
N LEU A 88 -3.29 -27.36 -33.24
CA LEU A 88 -3.53 -28.80 -33.41
C LEU A 88 -3.77 -29.12 -34.88
N LYS A 89 -3.32 -30.31 -35.33
CA LYS A 89 -3.43 -30.73 -36.73
C LYS A 89 -4.05 -32.11 -36.85
N GLY A 90 -4.90 -32.28 -37.87
CA GLY A 90 -5.39 -33.59 -38.34
C GLY A 90 -5.91 -34.52 -37.23
N GLU A 91 -5.15 -35.57 -36.94
CA GLU A 91 -5.51 -36.60 -35.95
C GLU A 91 -5.59 -36.08 -34.51
N GLU A 92 -4.85 -35.02 -34.17
CA GLU A 92 -4.87 -34.42 -32.83
C GLU A 92 -6.22 -33.74 -32.54
N ILE A 93 -6.79 -33.08 -33.54
CA ILE A 93 -8.12 -32.46 -33.46
C ILE A 93 -9.19 -33.55 -33.28
N LYS A 94 -9.10 -34.64 -34.05
CA LYS A 94 -10.04 -35.77 -33.96
C LYS A 94 -9.99 -36.41 -32.57
N TYR A 95 -8.78 -36.63 -32.04
CA TYR A 95 -8.59 -37.17 -30.70
C TYR A 95 -9.22 -36.25 -29.66
N ALA A 96 -8.96 -34.94 -29.73
CA ALA A 96 -9.49 -33.98 -28.76
C ALA A 96 -11.03 -33.89 -28.79
N ILE A 97 -11.64 -33.89 -29.98
CA ILE A 97 -13.11 -33.87 -30.14
C ILE A 97 -13.73 -35.15 -29.55
N ASN A 98 -13.17 -36.32 -29.88
CA ASN A 98 -13.67 -37.60 -29.40
C ASN A 98 -13.51 -37.75 -27.89
N HIS A 99 -12.34 -37.38 -27.35
CA HIS A 99 -12.06 -37.45 -25.92
C HIS A 99 -12.95 -36.49 -25.12
N ALA A 100 -13.20 -35.29 -25.68
CA ALA A 100 -14.12 -34.34 -25.08
C ALA A 100 -15.59 -34.72 -25.28
N GLU A 101 -15.93 -35.73 -26.07
CA GLU A 101 -17.30 -36.08 -26.46
C GLU A 101 -18.06 -34.86 -27.02
N ALA A 102 -17.36 -34.01 -27.79
CA ALA A 102 -17.95 -32.80 -28.35
C ALA A 102 -18.89 -33.17 -29.51
N LYS A 103 -20.13 -32.66 -29.46
CA LYS A 103 -21.15 -32.88 -30.49
C LYS A 103 -20.92 -32.08 -31.76
N ILE A 104 -20.13 -31.01 -31.68
CA ILE A 104 -19.81 -30.15 -32.82
C ILE A 104 -18.40 -29.56 -32.66
N LEU A 105 -17.74 -29.30 -33.80
CA LEU A 105 -16.55 -28.46 -33.90
C LEU A 105 -16.94 -27.15 -34.58
N LEU A 106 -16.57 -26.03 -33.98
CA LEU A 106 -16.69 -24.70 -34.56
C LEU A 106 -15.30 -24.21 -34.94
N ASP A 107 -15.06 -24.01 -36.24
CA ASP A 107 -13.81 -23.49 -36.79
C ASP A 107 -14.04 -22.30 -37.75
N GLU A 108 -12.93 -21.66 -38.14
CA GLU A 108 -12.95 -20.48 -39.01
C GLU A 108 -13.33 -20.77 -40.46
N ASP A 109 -13.15 -22.01 -40.93
CA ASP A 109 -13.23 -22.36 -42.35
C ASP A 109 -14.62 -22.87 -42.77
N THR A 110 -15.40 -23.47 -41.87
CA THR A 110 -16.63 -24.19 -42.27
C THR A 110 -17.94 -23.59 -41.81
N LEU A 111 -17.94 -22.58 -40.92
CA LEU A 111 -19.13 -21.82 -40.44
C LEU A 111 -20.38 -22.62 -39.97
N ILE A 112 -20.36 -23.96 -40.00
CA ILE A 112 -21.18 -25.01 -39.37
C ILE A 112 -21.01 -26.27 -40.23
N THR A 113 -20.53 -27.39 -39.67
CA THR A 113 -20.64 -28.70 -40.32
C THR A 113 -21.19 -29.73 -39.35
N ASP A 114 -22.25 -30.43 -39.77
CA ASP A 114 -22.76 -31.63 -39.11
C ASP A 114 -21.62 -32.67 -39.06
N VAL A 115 -21.37 -33.26 -37.88
CA VAL A 115 -20.23 -34.16 -37.61
C VAL A 115 -20.24 -35.40 -38.52
N LEU A 116 -21.37 -35.69 -39.18
CA LEU A 116 -21.48 -36.76 -40.17
C LEU A 116 -20.78 -36.45 -41.51
N THR A 117 -20.62 -35.17 -41.90
CA THR A 117 -20.02 -34.78 -43.19
C THR A 117 -18.49 -34.77 -43.15
N VAL A 118 -17.89 -34.48 -41.99
CA VAL A 118 -16.42 -34.49 -41.77
C VAL A 118 -15.81 -35.89 -41.98
N LYS A 119 -16.61 -36.96 -41.83
CA LYS A 119 -16.13 -38.33 -42.01
C LYS A 119 -15.89 -38.75 -43.47
N LYS A 120 -16.36 -38.01 -44.49
CA LYS A 120 -16.30 -38.47 -45.89
C LYS A 120 -15.37 -37.68 -46.84
N GLU A 121 -15.11 -36.39 -46.63
CA GLU A 121 -14.49 -35.57 -47.70
C GLU A 121 -13.00 -35.19 -47.53
N LEU A 122 -12.36 -35.43 -46.39
CA LEU A 122 -10.95 -35.00 -46.17
C LEU A 122 -9.88 -35.89 -46.83
N ARG A 123 -10.22 -36.67 -47.88
CA ARG A 123 -9.28 -37.59 -48.55
C ARG A 123 -8.66 -37.06 -49.84
N LYS A 124 -8.82 -35.78 -50.23
CA LYS A 124 -8.37 -35.33 -51.57
C LYS A 124 -7.53 -34.05 -51.71
N THR A 125 -7.25 -33.25 -50.68
CA THR A 125 -6.71 -31.89 -50.95
C THR A 125 -5.47 -31.44 -50.17
N TYR A 126 -4.71 -32.32 -49.52
CA TYR A 126 -3.55 -31.86 -48.73
C TYR A 126 -2.21 -32.58 -48.94
N GLU A 127 -2.04 -33.35 -50.03
CA GLU A 127 -0.74 -33.93 -50.38
C GLU A 127 0.20 -32.97 -51.14
N GLN A 128 -0.27 -31.80 -51.59
CA GLN A 128 0.52 -30.94 -52.49
C GLN A 128 1.27 -29.76 -51.86
N SER A 129 1.06 -29.42 -50.58
CA SER A 129 1.73 -28.25 -49.97
C SER A 129 2.91 -28.58 -49.04
N ALA A 130 3.27 -29.86 -48.86
CA ALA A 130 4.24 -30.29 -47.86
C ALA A 130 5.72 -30.26 -48.32
N LEU A 131 6.03 -29.74 -49.51
CA LEU A 131 7.37 -29.87 -50.10
C LEU A 131 8.32 -28.68 -49.94
N ASN A 132 7.91 -27.56 -49.36
CA ASN A 132 8.83 -26.48 -49.07
C ASN A 132 8.57 -25.95 -47.66
N HIS A 133 9.51 -26.18 -46.75
CA HIS A 133 10.20 -25.16 -45.94
C HIS A 133 10.88 -25.85 -44.72
N ARG A 134 12.21 -25.72 -44.68
CA ARG A 134 13.07 -26.16 -43.57
C ARG A 134 12.85 -25.30 -42.32
N HIS A 135 13.08 -25.91 -41.15
CA HIS A 135 13.13 -25.28 -39.83
C HIS A 135 14.01 -24.00 -39.82
N PRO A 136 13.53 -22.89 -39.23
CA PRO A 136 14.40 -21.83 -38.74
C PRO A 136 14.62 -21.99 -37.22
N GLU A 137 15.89 -22.08 -36.83
CA GLU A 137 16.40 -22.14 -35.44
C GLU A 137 16.34 -20.80 -34.67
N ASN A 138 15.35 -19.94 -34.91
CA ASN A 138 15.26 -18.65 -34.20
C ASN A 138 13.88 -18.46 -33.60
N PHE A 139 13.75 -18.68 -32.29
CA PHE A 139 12.62 -18.17 -31.52
C PHE A 139 12.80 -16.66 -31.33
N PRO A 140 11.90 -15.80 -31.84
CA PRO A 140 11.86 -14.42 -31.41
C PRO A 140 11.36 -14.38 -29.97
N LYS A 141 12.12 -13.72 -29.08
CA LYS A 141 11.63 -13.33 -27.75
C LYS A 141 10.39 -12.48 -27.95
N GLN A 142 9.21 -13.02 -27.64
CA GLN A 142 7.97 -12.23 -27.62
C GLN A 142 8.03 -11.24 -26.45
N GLN A 143 8.39 -10.00 -26.74
CA GLN A 143 7.89 -8.84 -25.98
C GLN A 143 6.47 -8.56 -26.47
N GLY A 144 5.46 -8.87 -25.65
CA GLY A 144 4.06 -8.73 -26.05
C GLY A 144 3.05 -9.21 -25.00
N GLY A 145 3.17 -8.69 -23.77
CA GLY A 145 2.10 -8.45 -22.80
C GLY A 145 1.07 -9.55 -22.52
N ILE A 146 1.29 -10.31 -21.45
CA ILE A 146 0.18 -10.61 -20.52
C ILE A 146 -0.32 -9.24 -20.06
N GLU A 147 -1.54 -8.85 -20.42
CA GLU A 147 -2.21 -7.67 -19.84
C GLU A 147 -2.08 -7.76 -18.32
N LYS A 148 -1.46 -6.73 -17.72
CA LYS A 148 -1.09 -6.66 -16.29
C LYS A 148 -2.26 -7.06 -15.41
N MET A 149 -2.25 -8.30 -14.93
CA MET A 149 -3.28 -8.86 -14.06
C MET A 149 -3.15 -8.39 -12.60
N TYR A 150 -2.18 -7.52 -12.32
CA TYR A 150 -1.89 -6.96 -11.00
C TYR A 150 -2.13 -5.45 -10.99
N GLN A 151 -2.62 -4.95 -9.86
CA GLN A 151 -2.79 -3.51 -9.65
C GLN A 151 -1.42 -2.84 -9.59
N GLU A 152 -1.16 -1.90 -10.51
CA GLU A 152 0.03 -1.07 -10.44
C GLU A 152 -0.27 0.19 -9.66
N TYR A 153 0.35 0.29 -8.49
CA TYR A 153 0.24 1.45 -7.61
C TYR A 153 1.32 2.50 -7.87
N PHE A 154 2.47 2.08 -8.41
CA PHE A 154 3.62 2.94 -8.64
C PHE A 154 3.84 3.20 -10.13
N THR A 155 4.05 4.47 -10.47
CA THR A 155 4.41 4.91 -11.81
C THR A 155 5.92 4.92 -12.00
N GLU A 156 6.37 5.21 -13.21
CA GLU A 156 7.81 5.39 -13.49
C GLU A 156 8.40 6.55 -12.68
N ASP A 157 7.66 7.66 -12.52
CA ASP A 157 8.09 8.80 -11.70
C ASP A 157 8.33 8.39 -10.25
N HIS A 158 7.48 7.52 -9.69
CA HIS A 158 7.68 6.98 -8.35
C HIS A 158 8.95 6.14 -8.27
N ASN A 159 9.27 5.35 -9.28
CA ASN A 159 10.47 4.51 -9.33
C ASN A 159 11.76 5.34 -9.48
N ILE A 160 11.71 6.41 -10.28
CA ILE A 160 12.80 7.39 -10.39
C ILE A 160 13.04 8.03 -9.02
N PHE A 161 11.97 8.48 -8.36
CA PHE A 161 12.06 9.09 -7.04
C PHE A 161 12.62 8.12 -5.98
N ARG A 162 12.18 6.85 -5.97
CA ARG A 162 12.77 5.81 -5.09
C ARG A 162 14.28 5.71 -5.27
N THR A 163 14.75 5.74 -6.51
CA THR A 163 16.20 5.69 -6.81
C THR A 163 16.93 6.90 -6.23
N THR A 164 16.32 8.09 -6.28
CA THR A 164 16.87 9.31 -5.66
C THR A 164 16.96 9.18 -4.14
N VAL A 165 15.88 8.77 -3.47
CA VAL A 165 15.86 8.59 -2.01
C VAL A 165 16.85 7.51 -1.58
N ARG A 166 16.92 6.38 -2.30
CA ARG A 166 17.89 5.32 -2.01
C ARG A 166 19.33 5.82 -2.07
N LYS A 167 19.69 6.57 -3.11
CA LYS A 167 21.04 7.16 -3.23
C LYS A 167 21.34 8.12 -2.07
N PHE A 168 20.35 8.90 -1.64
CA PHE A 168 20.49 9.76 -0.47
C PHE A 168 20.74 8.94 0.80
N VAL A 169 19.96 7.88 1.04
CA VAL A 169 20.13 6.99 2.20
C VAL A 169 21.50 6.32 2.21
N GLU A 170 21.95 5.77 1.08
CA GLU A 170 23.27 5.12 0.97
C GLU A 170 24.43 6.09 1.24
N LYS A 171 24.29 7.35 0.83
CA LYS A 171 25.37 8.33 0.89
C LYS A 171 25.39 9.12 2.21
N GLU A 172 24.23 9.59 2.66
CA GLU A 172 24.13 10.59 3.73
C GLU A 172 23.70 9.99 5.07
N ILE A 173 23.17 8.77 5.10
CA ILE A 173 22.58 8.14 6.30
C ILE A 173 23.33 6.87 6.70
N LYS A 174 23.37 5.85 5.83
CA LYS A 174 23.92 4.53 6.18
C LYS A 174 25.33 4.55 6.76
N PRO A 175 26.27 5.40 6.31
CA PRO A 175 27.61 5.46 6.89
C PRO A 175 27.64 5.86 8.37
N HIS A 176 26.58 6.47 8.89
CA HIS A 176 26.52 7.07 10.22
C HIS A 176 25.44 6.46 11.13
N ILE A 177 24.60 5.58 10.59
CA ILE A 177 23.39 5.15 11.31
C ILE A 177 23.70 4.38 12.60
N GLU A 178 24.77 3.60 12.62
CA GLU A 178 25.22 2.86 13.80
C GLU A 178 25.62 3.83 14.92
N GLU A 179 26.42 4.85 14.58
CA GLU A 179 26.86 5.90 15.50
C GLU A 179 25.65 6.67 16.08
N TRP A 180 24.71 7.09 15.23
CA TRP A 180 23.52 7.82 15.69
C TRP A 180 22.62 7.00 16.62
N GLU A 181 22.52 5.70 16.37
CA GLU A 181 21.74 4.77 17.19
C GLU A 181 22.41 4.53 18.55
N ASP A 182 23.74 4.41 18.60
CA ASP A 182 24.50 4.24 19.83
C ASP A 182 24.56 5.53 20.66
N GLU A 183 24.68 6.69 20.02
CA GLU A 183 24.63 8.02 20.66
C GLU A 183 23.20 8.44 21.05
N GLU A 184 22.20 7.67 20.62
CA GLU A 184 20.79 7.97 20.78
C GLU A 184 20.40 9.38 20.25
N LEU A 185 21.04 9.83 19.17
CA LEU A 185 20.79 11.12 18.52
C LEU A 185 21.34 11.15 17.09
N PHE A 186 20.68 11.88 16.19
CA PHE A 186 21.21 12.19 14.84
C PHE A 186 21.35 13.71 14.62
N PRO A 187 22.25 14.18 13.72
CA PRO A 187 22.58 15.59 13.53
C PRO A 187 21.39 16.46 13.08
N VAL A 188 21.34 17.72 13.53
CA VAL A 188 20.30 18.70 13.11
C VAL A 188 20.42 19.10 11.65
N GLU A 189 21.64 19.03 11.11
CA GLU A 189 21.97 19.34 9.72
C GLU A 189 21.27 18.40 8.74
N LEU A 190 20.89 17.20 9.18
CA LEU A 190 20.16 16.24 8.35
C LEU A 190 18.78 16.78 7.93
N TYR A 191 18.10 17.56 8.78
CA TYR A 191 16.83 18.21 8.42
C TYR A 191 17.01 19.14 7.22
N LYS A 192 18.07 19.96 7.23
CA LYS A 192 18.38 20.86 6.13
C LYS A 192 18.72 20.10 4.85
N LYS A 193 19.52 19.03 4.93
CA LYS A 193 19.82 18.16 3.79
C LYS A 193 18.56 17.55 3.17
N CYS A 194 17.62 17.08 4.00
CA CYS A 194 16.35 16.54 3.51
C CYS A 194 15.47 17.62 2.88
N ALA A 195 15.44 18.83 3.46
CA ALA A 195 14.73 19.96 2.90
C ALA A 195 15.29 20.44 1.55
N ASP A 196 16.62 20.49 1.40
CA ASP A 196 17.27 20.85 0.15
C ASP A 196 17.00 19.85 -0.99
N ASN A 197 16.68 18.60 -0.64
CA ASN A 197 16.25 17.58 -1.60
C ASN A 197 14.71 17.53 -1.79
N GLY A 198 13.95 18.41 -1.13
CA GLY A 198 12.49 18.48 -1.21
C GLY A 198 11.74 17.42 -0.39
N PHE A 199 12.44 16.61 0.40
CA PHE A 199 11.83 15.47 1.12
C PHE A 199 10.94 15.92 2.28
N THR A 200 11.36 16.93 3.05
CA THR A 200 10.54 17.49 4.14
C THR A 200 9.23 18.12 3.64
N GLY A 201 9.20 18.52 2.37
CA GLY A 201 8.07 19.18 1.74
C GLY A 201 7.06 18.24 1.08
N LEU A 202 7.28 16.92 1.05
CA LEU A 202 6.38 15.99 0.36
C LEU A 202 4.94 16.15 0.86
N ARG A 203 3.96 16.19 -0.05
CA ARG A 203 2.53 16.44 0.23
C ARG A 203 2.18 17.84 0.71
N TYR A 204 3.14 18.74 0.90
CA TYR A 204 2.88 20.13 1.26
C TYR A 204 2.75 21.02 0.00
N PRO A 205 1.91 22.08 0.03
CA PRO A 205 1.78 23.02 -1.07
C PRO A 205 3.08 23.77 -1.39
N ALA A 206 3.33 24.02 -2.67
CA ALA A 206 4.53 24.71 -3.14
C ALA A 206 4.67 26.14 -2.59
N GLU A 207 3.55 26.83 -2.34
CA GLU A 207 3.54 28.21 -1.80
C GLU A 207 4.14 28.32 -0.38
N TYR A 208 4.24 27.21 0.35
CA TYR A 208 4.88 27.14 1.66
C TYR A 208 6.28 26.49 1.61
N GLY A 209 6.84 26.29 0.40
CA GLY A 209 8.10 25.58 0.19
C GLY A 209 7.95 24.06 0.17
N GLY A 210 6.72 23.55 0.01
CA GLY A 210 6.46 22.12 -0.14
C GLY A 210 6.76 21.57 -1.54
N THR A 211 6.69 20.25 -1.64
CA THR A 211 6.79 19.47 -2.88
C THR A 211 5.46 18.72 -3.06
N PRO A 212 4.49 19.30 -3.79
CA PRO A 212 3.20 18.66 -4.03
C PRO A 212 3.40 17.33 -4.75
N CYS A 213 2.90 16.24 -4.17
CA CYS A 213 2.97 14.91 -4.73
C CYS A 213 1.73 14.09 -4.33
N ASP A 214 1.55 12.93 -4.95
CA ASP A 214 0.55 11.98 -4.49
C ASP A 214 1.00 11.25 -3.23
N LEU A 215 0.09 10.49 -2.62
CA LEU A 215 0.38 9.67 -1.45
C LEU A 215 1.40 8.56 -1.74
N PHE A 216 1.46 8.03 -2.96
CA PHE A 216 2.38 6.93 -3.31
C PHE A 216 3.84 7.38 -3.38
N MET A 217 4.13 8.63 -3.75
CA MET A 217 5.45 9.23 -3.60
C MET A 217 5.89 9.26 -2.13
N HIS A 218 4.99 9.61 -1.21
CA HIS A 218 5.30 9.62 0.22
C HIS A 218 5.53 8.20 0.79
N LEU A 219 4.76 7.22 0.33
CA LEU A 219 4.98 5.80 0.66
C LEU A 219 6.34 5.31 0.13
N ALA A 220 6.70 5.68 -1.10
CA ALA A 220 8.00 5.39 -1.67
C ALA A 220 9.14 6.00 -0.84
N TYR A 221 9.01 7.27 -0.42
CA TYR A 221 9.97 7.90 0.49
C TYR A 221 10.13 7.11 1.79
N THR A 222 9.00 6.75 2.42
CA THR A 222 8.98 6.01 3.69
C THR A 222 9.73 4.69 3.58
N GLU A 223 9.44 3.90 2.54
CA GLU A 223 10.06 2.59 2.32
C GLU A 223 11.56 2.68 2.06
N GLU A 224 12.01 3.63 1.23
CA GLU A 224 13.43 3.78 0.94
C GLU A 224 14.21 4.31 2.16
N MET A 225 13.61 5.19 2.96
CA MET A 225 14.21 5.68 4.22
C MET A 225 14.37 4.56 5.26
N ILE A 226 13.41 3.62 5.35
CA ILE A 226 13.55 2.41 6.18
C ILE A 226 14.74 1.55 5.70
N GLY A 227 15.12 1.65 4.43
CA GLY A 227 16.34 1.04 3.90
C GLY A 227 17.63 1.44 4.62
N SER A 228 17.62 2.52 5.42
CA SER A 228 18.72 2.87 6.34
C SER A 228 18.95 1.85 7.45
N GLY A 229 17.94 1.04 7.78
CA GLY A 229 17.97 0.07 8.87
C GLY A 229 17.52 0.63 10.23
N SER A 230 17.14 1.90 10.33
CA SER A 230 16.60 2.51 11.56
C SER A 230 15.20 3.07 11.33
N VAL A 231 14.23 2.58 12.09
CA VAL A 231 12.89 3.18 12.16
C VAL A 231 12.94 4.44 13.02
N GLY A 232 13.84 4.47 14.03
CA GLY A 232 14.08 5.65 14.85
C GLY A 232 14.41 6.89 14.04
N LEU A 233 15.27 6.75 13.02
CA LEU A 233 15.69 7.88 12.20
C LEU A 233 14.51 8.50 11.45
N ILE A 234 13.74 7.71 10.70
CA ILE A 234 12.60 8.24 9.96
C ILE A 234 11.54 8.83 10.91
N SER A 235 11.32 8.22 12.08
CA SER A 235 10.36 8.74 13.06
C SER A 235 10.82 10.05 13.72
N GLY A 236 12.11 10.20 14.03
CA GLY A 236 12.66 11.44 14.59
C GLY A 236 12.75 12.55 13.54
N LEU A 237 13.28 12.24 12.36
CA LEU A 237 13.42 13.18 11.25
C LEU A 237 12.05 13.64 10.73
N GLY A 238 11.07 12.73 10.70
CA GLY A 238 9.70 12.96 10.24
C GLY A 238 8.71 13.42 11.32
N SER A 239 9.16 13.88 12.49
CA SER A 239 8.24 14.34 13.57
C SER A 239 7.32 15.50 13.14
N TYR A 240 7.72 16.27 12.13
CA TYR A 240 6.88 17.31 11.54
C TYR A 240 5.65 16.73 10.81
N ASP A 241 5.69 15.49 10.31
CA ASP A 241 4.58 14.85 9.58
C ASP A 241 3.36 14.63 10.47
N ILE A 242 3.54 14.61 11.80
CA ILE A 242 2.44 14.57 12.76
C ILE A 242 2.14 15.94 13.37
N ALA A 243 3.14 16.81 13.49
CA ALA A 243 3.01 18.09 14.17
C ALA A 243 2.38 19.20 13.30
N MET A 244 2.69 19.21 12.00
CA MET A 244 2.33 20.29 11.08
C MET A 244 1.00 20.15 10.33
N PRO A 245 0.40 18.95 10.12
CA PRO A 245 -0.88 18.84 9.42
C PRO A 245 -2.03 19.70 10.02
N PRO A 246 -2.19 19.81 11.35
CA PRO A 246 -3.18 20.72 11.94
C PRO A 246 -2.94 22.19 11.57
N VAL A 247 -1.68 22.62 11.54
CA VAL A 247 -1.28 23.99 11.15
C VAL A 247 -1.59 24.23 9.67
N LEU A 248 -1.27 23.28 8.80
CA LEU A 248 -1.57 23.38 7.37
C LEU A 248 -3.08 23.47 7.11
N LYS A 249 -3.89 22.64 7.79
CA LYS A 249 -5.32 22.49 7.50
C LYS A 249 -6.22 23.52 8.18
N MET A 250 -5.83 24.01 9.36
CA MET A 250 -6.69 24.88 10.17
C MET A 250 -6.00 26.18 10.61
N GLY A 251 -4.70 26.30 10.38
CA GLY A 251 -3.96 27.51 10.73
C GLY A 251 -4.31 28.68 9.81
N THR A 252 -4.21 29.89 10.35
CA THR A 252 -4.28 31.12 9.54
C THR A 252 -3.04 31.25 8.65
N GLU A 253 -3.10 32.04 7.59
CA GLU A 253 -1.93 32.28 6.73
C GLU A 253 -0.72 32.80 7.51
N LYS A 254 -0.93 33.67 8.50
CA LYS A 254 0.12 34.15 9.40
C LYS A 254 0.77 32.99 10.17
N GLN A 255 -0.02 32.04 10.67
CA GLN A 255 0.48 30.86 11.39
C GLN A 255 1.26 29.91 10.47
N LYS A 256 0.78 29.67 9.24
CA LYS A 256 1.48 28.83 8.27
C LYS A 256 2.85 29.43 7.91
N GLN A 257 2.90 30.73 7.62
CA GLN A 257 4.17 31.41 7.34
C GLN A 257 5.12 31.39 8.54
N LYS A 258 4.61 31.57 9.76
CA LYS A 258 5.41 31.61 10.99
C LYS A 258 5.94 30.24 11.42
N PHE A 259 5.12 29.20 11.33
CA PHE A 259 5.43 27.89 11.95
C PHE A 259 5.73 26.80 10.92
N LEU A 260 4.95 26.71 9.84
CA LEU A 260 5.09 25.64 8.85
C LEU A 260 6.32 25.86 7.95
N VAL A 261 6.47 27.05 7.39
CA VAL A 261 7.53 27.34 6.40
C VAL A 261 8.94 27.09 6.94
N PRO A 262 9.33 27.54 8.14
CA PRO A 262 10.67 27.26 8.68
C PRO A 262 10.92 25.77 8.92
N VAL A 263 9.88 25.01 9.24
CA VAL A 263 9.98 23.55 9.44
C VAL A 263 10.20 22.84 8.10
N LEU A 264 9.45 23.21 7.06
CA LEU A 264 9.63 22.64 5.72
C LEU A 264 11.01 22.96 5.13
N LYS A 265 11.58 24.12 5.48
CA LYS A 265 12.97 24.50 5.11
C LYS A 265 14.06 23.76 5.89
N GLY A 266 13.70 22.98 6.90
CA GLY A 266 14.65 22.30 7.79
C GLY A 266 15.38 23.24 8.75
N GLU A 267 14.88 24.45 8.98
CA GLU A 267 15.46 25.47 9.88
C GLU A 267 14.95 25.34 11.32
N LYS A 268 13.76 24.73 11.47
CA LYS A 268 13.11 24.50 12.76
C LYS A 268 12.59 23.07 12.83
N ILE A 269 12.59 22.51 14.04
CA ILE A 269 12.07 21.16 14.31
C ILE A 269 10.72 21.28 15.00
N ALA A 270 9.75 20.47 14.57
CA ALA A 270 8.42 20.46 15.16
C ALA A 270 8.09 19.12 15.81
N ALA A 271 7.34 19.17 16.92
CA ALA A 271 6.84 18.00 17.61
C ALA A 271 5.34 18.13 17.92
N LEU A 272 4.68 16.99 18.14
CA LEU A 272 3.26 16.91 18.49
C LEU A 272 3.10 16.53 19.96
N GLY A 273 2.56 17.45 20.78
CA GLY A 273 2.41 17.29 22.22
C GLY A 273 1.00 16.88 22.63
N ILE A 274 0.63 15.61 22.48
CA ILE A 274 -0.71 15.11 22.89
C ILE A 274 -0.64 14.33 24.20
N THR A 275 0.09 13.23 24.18
CA THR A 275 0.13 12.22 25.25
C THR A 275 0.61 12.79 26.57
N GLU A 276 -0.03 12.36 27.64
CA GLU A 276 0.29 12.71 29.03
C GLU A 276 0.57 11.45 29.84
N PRO A 277 1.28 11.55 30.99
CA PRO A 277 1.52 10.40 31.85
C PRO A 277 0.24 9.63 32.24
N ASN A 278 -0.90 10.33 32.33
CA ASN A 278 -2.20 9.73 32.65
C ASN A 278 -3.10 9.43 31.44
N ALA A 279 -2.72 9.82 30.22
CA ALA A 279 -3.60 9.73 29.05
C ALA A 279 -2.80 9.62 27.74
N GLY A 280 -2.76 8.41 27.17
CA GLY A 280 -2.29 8.15 25.81
C GLY A 280 -3.43 7.88 24.85
N SER A 281 -3.99 6.67 24.89
CA SER A 281 -5.15 6.30 24.07
C SER A 281 -6.41 7.11 24.38
N ASP A 282 -6.58 7.54 25.64
CA ASP A 282 -7.72 8.31 26.12
C ASP A 282 -7.46 9.84 26.01
N VAL A 283 -7.27 10.31 24.77
CA VAL A 283 -6.98 11.72 24.46
C VAL A 283 -8.06 12.66 25.00
N ALA A 284 -9.30 12.19 25.15
CA ALA A 284 -10.42 12.97 25.66
C ALA A 284 -10.18 13.52 27.08
N ASN A 285 -9.36 12.82 27.86
CA ASN A 285 -9.15 13.04 29.29
C ASN A 285 -7.76 13.60 29.64
N ILE A 286 -7.09 14.24 28.68
CA ILE A 286 -5.89 15.05 28.96
C ILE A 286 -6.17 16.18 29.98
N ARG A 287 -5.18 16.58 30.74
CA ARG A 287 -5.27 17.50 31.88
C ARG A 287 -4.47 18.78 31.73
N THR A 288 -3.48 18.81 30.82
CA THR A 288 -2.73 20.04 30.51
C THR A 288 -3.71 21.15 30.17
N ARG A 289 -3.66 22.23 30.93
CA ARG A 289 -4.67 23.30 30.89
C ARG A 289 -4.07 24.56 30.30
N ALA A 290 -4.83 25.24 29.46
CA ALA A 290 -4.53 26.56 28.95
C ALA A 290 -5.64 27.52 29.37
N VAL A 291 -5.31 28.52 30.19
CA VAL A 291 -6.25 29.50 30.72
C VAL A 291 -6.07 30.80 30.00
N ARG A 292 -7.14 31.35 29.41
CA ARG A 292 -7.07 32.63 28.72
C ARG A 292 -6.82 33.77 29.73
N ASP A 293 -5.80 34.56 29.48
CA ASP A 293 -5.41 35.75 30.24
C ASP A 293 -5.10 36.88 29.25
N GLY A 294 -6.11 37.69 28.94
CA GLY A 294 -6.03 38.75 27.93
C GLY A 294 -5.73 38.22 26.52
N ASP A 295 -4.61 38.63 25.97
CA ASP A 295 -4.07 38.23 24.67
C ASP A 295 -3.12 37.02 24.75
N HIS A 296 -3.06 36.33 25.90
CA HIS A 296 -2.25 35.13 26.12
C HIS A 296 -3.09 33.97 26.69
N TYR A 297 -2.51 32.78 26.66
CA TYR A 297 -2.87 31.63 27.46
C TYR A 297 -1.77 31.37 28.49
N ILE A 298 -2.16 31.00 29.70
CA ILE A 298 -1.27 30.46 30.73
C ILE A 298 -1.39 28.94 30.69
N VAL A 299 -0.32 28.26 30.30
CA VAL A 299 -0.29 26.81 30.13
C VAL A 299 0.38 26.14 31.32
N ASN A 300 -0.31 25.15 31.91
CA ASN A 300 0.21 24.33 32.99
C ASN A 300 -0.07 22.85 32.72
N GLY A 301 0.93 21.99 32.87
CA GLY A 301 0.79 20.55 32.73
C GLY A 301 2.06 19.86 32.25
N ALA A 302 1.91 18.68 31.67
CA ALA A 302 3.03 17.87 31.23
C ALA A 302 2.65 17.00 30.03
N LYS A 303 3.62 16.72 29.17
CA LYS A 303 3.50 15.78 28.05
C LYS A 303 4.58 14.72 28.13
N THR A 304 4.34 13.54 27.58
CA THR A 304 5.31 12.44 27.58
C THR A 304 5.25 11.64 26.29
N PHE A 305 6.33 10.93 25.98
CA PHE A 305 6.55 10.23 24.72
C PHE A 305 6.53 11.16 23.50
N ILE A 306 7.07 12.38 23.65
CA ILE A 306 7.06 13.37 22.58
C ILE A 306 8.31 13.18 21.70
N THR A 307 8.12 12.55 20.53
CA THR A 307 9.16 12.38 19.50
C THR A 307 9.71 13.75 19.08
N SER A 308 11.04 13.86 19.00
CA SER A 308 11.77 15.12 18.77
C SER A 308 11.59 16.19 19.85
N GLY A 309 10.92 15.87 20.97
CA GLY A 309 10.60 16.85 22.00
C GLY A 309 11.83 17.42 22.72
N CYS A 310 13.00 16.77 22.68
CA CYS A 310 14.22 17.29 23.30
C CYS A 310 14.85 18.43 22.48
N ARG A 311 14.55 18.46 21.17
CA ARG A 311 15.19 19.33 20.17
C ARG A 311 14.20 20.20 19.38
N ALA A 312 12.90 20.02 19.60
CA ALA A 312 11.85 20.76 18.93
C ALA A 312 11.92 22.26 19.25
N ASN A 313 11.73 23.09 18.23
CA ASN A 313 11.49 24.52 18.38
C ASN A 313 10.00 24.81 18.58
N PHE A 314 9.14 24.03 17.92
CA PHE A 314 7.70 24.23 17.89
C PHE A 314 6.99 22.97 18.36
N ILE A 315 6.06 23.12 19.31
CA ILE A 315 5.25 22.02 19.81
C ILE A 315 3.78 22.34 19.57
N THR A 316 3.16 21.62 18.63
CA THR A 316 1.70 21.62 18.45
C THR A 316 1.09 20.88 19.63
N THR A 317 0.59 21.60 20.64
CA THR A 317 0.27 21.03 21.95
C THR A 317 -1.24 20.92 22.14
N ALA A 318 -1.73 19.73 22.49
CA ALA A 318 -3.10 19.54 22.92
C ALA A 318 -3.28 20.02 24.36
N VAL A 319 -4.14 21.02 24.55
CA VAL A 319 -4.41 21.68 25.83
C VAL A 319 -5.91 21.76 26.07
N ARG A 320 -6.32 21.72 27.33
CA ARG A 320 -7.71 21.92 27.74
C ARG A 320 -7.97 23.41 27.97
N THR A 321 -8.78 24.01 27.12
CA THR A 321 -9.27 25.40 27.27
C THR A 321 -10.71 25.45 27.78
N GLY A 322 -11.50 24.39 27.53
CA GLY A 322 -12.90 24.30 27.92
C GLY A 322 -13.17 23.24 29.02
N GLY A 323 -14.41 22.73 29.01
CA GLY A 323 -14.88 21.69 29.94
C GLY A 323 -14.29 20.29 29.67
N PRO A 324 -14.84 19.22 30.29
CA PRO A 324 -14.37 17.85 30.08
C PRO A 324 -14.67 17.32 28.66
N GLY A 325 -13.97 16.25 28.27
CA GLY A 325 -14.16 15.54 26.99
C GLY A 325 -13.62 16.27 25.76
N HIS A 326 -13.96 15.76 24.57
CA HIS A 326 -13.39 16.17 23.29
C HIS A 326 -13.56 17.66 22.97
N LYS A 327 -14.73 18.24 23.28
CA LYS A 327 -15.05 19.65 22.96
C LYS A 327 -14.25 20.66 23.78
N GLY A 328 -13.62 20.24 24.87
CA GLY A 328 -12.81 21.11 25.71
C GLY A 328 -11.33 21.20 25.31
N ILE A 329 -10.92 20.46 24.28
CA ILE A 329 -9.53 20.36 23.83
C ILE A 329 -9.28 21.34 22.68
N SER A 330 -8.17 22.06 22.76
CA SER A 330 -7.64 22.97 21.75
C SER A 330 -6.23 22.54 21.35
N LEU A 331 -5.78 22.93 20.16
CA LEU A 331 -4.37 22.85 19.76
C LEU A 331 -3.75 24.23 19.87
N LEU A 332 -2.64 24.33 20.60
CA LEU A 332 -1.90 25.56 20.83
C LEU A 332 -0.45 25.36 20.41
N MET A 333 0.06 26.24 19.55
CA MET A 333 1.48 26.22 19.17
C MET A 333 2.33 26.85 20.27
N ILE A 334 3.24 26.08 20.85
CA ILE A 334 4.15 26.53 21.91
C ILE A 334 5.58 26.53 21.37
N ASP A 335 6.26 27.68 21.49
CA ASP A 335 7.69 27.80 21.18
C ASP A 335 8.50 27.28 22.37
N SER A 336 9.52 26.45 22.13
CA SER A 336 10.34 25.87 23.20
C SER A 336 11.19 26.89 23.95
N SER A 337 11.31 28.12 23.45
CA SER A 337 11.91 29.24 24.17
C SER A 337 10.96 29.95 25.15
N THR A 338 9.67 29.57 25.18
CA THR A 338 8.68 30.18 26.08
C THR A 338 9.08 29.96 27.54
N PRO A 339 9.23 31.01 28.37
CA PRO A 339 9.52 30.84 29.79
C PRO A 339 8.50 29.92 30.47
N GLY A 340 8.99 29.03 31.34
CA GLY A 340 8.18 27.99 32.00
C GLY A 340 8.09 26.67 31.22
N PHE A 341 8.48 26.64 29.93
CA PHE A 341 8.62 25.40 29.19
C PHE A 341 9.96 24.74 29.53
N SER A 342 9.96 23.42 29.74
CA SER A 342 11.20 22.66 29.88
C SER A 342 11.07 21.23 29.39
N VAL A 343 12.20 20.68 28.94
CA VAL A 343 12.37 19.24 28.74
C VAL A 343 12.77 18.65 30.09
N SER A 344 11.82 18.01 30.77
CA SER A 344 12.07 17.43 32.10
C SER A 344 13.00 16.23 32.02
N LYS A 345 12.89 15.43 30.96
CA LYS A 345 13.65 14.19 30.80
C LYS A 345 13.69 13.70 29.36
N LYS A 346 14.88 13.25 28.90
CA LYS A 346 15.01 12.39 27.71
C LYS A 346 14.68 10.94 28.11
N ILE A 347 13.72 10.33 27.43
CA ILE A 347 13.27 8.96 27.68
C ILE A 347 14.24 7.97 27.04
N ARG A 348 14.79 7.06 27.84
CA ARG A 348 15.55 5.89 27.37
C ARG A 348 14.58 4.80 26.93
N LYS A 349 14.71 4.33 25.70
CA LYS A 349 13.72 3.47 25.02
C LYS A 349 14.30 2.11 24.67
N MET A 350 13.42 1.16 24.35
CA MET A 350 13.80 -0.16 23.81
C MET A 350 14.40 -0.04 22.39
N GLY A 351 13.71 0.67 21.50
CA GLY A 351 14.12 0.96 20.14
C GLY A 351 13.90 2.44 19.81
N TRP A 352 14.02 2.79 18.53
CA TRP A 352 14.06 4.17 18.04
C TRP A 352 15.10 4.99 18.78
N CYS A 353 16.31 4.44 18.93
CA CYS A 353 17.32 4.99 19.81
C CYS A 353 17.76 6.39 19.35
N CYS A 354 18.06 6.58 18.06
CA CYS A 354 18.47 7.89 17.54
C CYS A 354 17.34 8.93 17.51
N SER A 355 16.09 8.51 17.66
CA SER A 355 14.94 9.39 17.80
C SER A 355 14.86 9.90 19.24
N ASP A 356 15.19 11.17 19.50
CA ASP A 356 15.00 11.68 20.85
C ASP A 356 13.51 11.72 21.23
N THR A 357 13.22 11.52 22.51
CA THR A 357 11.85 11.46 23.01
C THR A 357 11.79 12.08 24.38
N ALA A 358 10.88 13.02 24.60
CA ALA A 358 10.86 13.84 25.79
C ALA A 358 9.64 13.61 26.70
N GLU A 359 9.87 13.77 27.99
CA GLU A 359 8.90 14.32 28.93
C GLU A 359 9.05 15.84 28.94
N LEU A 360 7.94 16.56 28.78
CA LEU A 360 7.86 18.02 28.73
C LEU A 360 7.06 18.53 29.95
N SER A 361 7.51 19.61 30.56
CA SER A 361 6.78 20.35 31.60
C SER A 361 6.42 21.75 31.12
N PHE A 362 5.24 22.22 31.53
CA PHE A 362 4.74 23.56 31.30
C PHE A 362 4.35 24.14 32.66
N GLU A 363 5.07 25.18 33.09
CA GLU A 363 4.86 25.88 34.36
C GLU A 363 4.60 27.35 34.08
N ASP A 364 3.33 27.75 34.15
CA ASP A 364 2.86 29.11 33.88
C ASP A 364 3.35 29.70 32.54
N CYS A 365 3.46 28.86 31.50
CA CYS A 365 3.91 29.30 30.18
C CYS A 365 2.93 30.33 29.60
N ARG A 366 3.38 31.57 29.40
CA ARG A 366 2.60 32.63 28.74
C ARG A 366 2.73 32.53 27.22
N VAL A 367 1.72 31.95 26.57
CA VAL A 367 1.71 31.71 25.12
C VAL A 367 0.72 32.67 24.45
N PRO A 368 1.09 33.40 23.37
CA PRO A 368 0.16 34.30 22.70
C PRO A 368 -1.13 33.60 22.26
N ALA A 369 -2.29 34.23 22.47
CA ALA A 369 -3.58 33.67 22.09
C ALA A 369 -3.71 33.47 20.58
N GLU A 370 -2.99 34.26 19.77
CA GLU A 370 -2.89 34.07 18.32
C GLU A 370 -2.21 32.76 17.88
N ASN A 371 -1.56 32.03 18.79
CA ASN A 371 -0.95 30.73 18.50
C ASN A 371 -1.97 29.56 18.54
N ILE A 372 -3.24 29.82 18.85
CA ILE A 372 -4.27 28.78 18.83
C ILE A 372 -4.58 28.34 17.38
N ILE A 373 -4.55 27.04 17.12
CA ILE A 373 -4.73 26.48 15.78
C ILE A 373 -6.20 26.08 15.59
N GLY A 374 -6.87 26.66 14.60
CA GLY A 374 -8.28 26.39 14.29
C GLY A 374 -9.32 26.99 15.27
N GLY A 375 -8.89 27.50 16.43
CA GLY A 375 -9.76 28.12 17.44
C GLY A 375 -10.00 27.24 18.68
N GLU A 376 -10.66 27.80 19.69
CA GLU A 376 -10.94 27.10 20.95
C GLU A 376 -11.90 25.92 20.73
N GLY A 377 -11.61 24.78 21.37
CA GLY A 377 -12.42 23.56 21.31
C GLY A 377 -12.29 22.75 20.01
N MET A 378 -11.49 23.24 19.05
CA MET A 378 -11.26 22.57 17.76
C MET A 378 -10.11 21.57 17.78
N GLY A 379 -9.44 21.41 18.92
CA GLY A 379 -8.21 20.63 19.02
C GLY A 379 -8.41 19.14 18.74
N PHE A 380 -9.49 18.55 19.28
CA PHE A 380 -9.77 17.13 19.03
C PHE A 380 -10.03 16.85 17.55
N TYR A 381 -10.75 17.74 16.85
CA TYR A 381 -10.94 17.66 15.40
C TYR A 381 -9.60 17.74 14.66
N GLY A 382 -8.75 18.69 15.04
CA GLY A 382 -7.40 18.82 14.49
C GLY A 382 -6.54 17.57 14.61
N ILE A 383 -6.63 16.88 15.74
CA ILE A 383 -5.94 15.62 15.98
C ILE A 383 -6.50 14.53 15.05
N MET A 384 -7.84 14.45 14.91
CA MET A 384 -8.48 13.44 14.06
C MET A 384 -8.13 13.58 12.57
N ILE A 385 -7.88 14.80 12.08
CA ILE A 385 -7.49 15.04 10.68
C ILE A 385 -6.26 14.21 10.28
N ASN A 386 -5.32 13.99 11.20
CA ASN A 386 -4.04 13.36 10.88
C ASN A 386 -4.03 11.84 11.08
N PHE A 387 -4.90 11.30 11.93
CA PHE A 387 -4.79 9.91 12.38
C PHE A 387 -4.87 8.86 11.28
N GLN A 388 -5.67 9.08 10.23
CA GLN A 388 -5.73 8.12 9.13
C GLN A 388 -4.39 8.05 8.39
N THR A 389 -3.78 9.19 8.07
CA THR A 389 -2.48 9.27 7.40
C THR A 389 -1.36 8.73 8.28
N GLU A 390 -1.35 9.04 9.58
CA GLU A 390 -0.38 8.50 10.54
C GLU A 390 -0.46 6.96 10.63
N ARG A 391 -1.68 6.40 10.71
CA ARG A 391 -1.88 4.94 10.76
C ARG A 391 -1.43 4.25 9.47
N LEU A 392 -1.66 4.89 8.32
CA LEU A 392 -1.17 4.38 7.05
C LEU A 392 0.37 4.42 7.01
N ALA A 393 1.00 5.51 7.44
CA ALA A 393 2.46 5.61 7.50
C ALA A 393 3.07 4.51 8.38
N LEU A 394 2.51 4.26 9.56
CA LEU A 394 2.97 3.17 10.44
C LEU A 394 2.75 1.78 9.81
N SER A 395 1.68 1.60 9.03
CA SER A 395 1.45 0.36 8.27
C SER A 395 2.54 0.15 7.22
N THR A 396 2.88 1.21 6.47
CA THR A 396 3.97 1.21 5.49
C THR A 396 5.32 0.94 6.13
N MET A 397 5.63 1.59 7.26
CA MET A 397 6.86 1.32 8.03
C MET A 397 6.93 -0.16 8.46
N ALA A 398 5.84 -0.72 8.99
CA ALA A 398 5.79 -2.12 9.42
C ALA A 398 6.07 -3.09 8.27
N VAL A 399 5.47 -2.85 7.10
CA VAL A 399 5.73 -3.64 5.87
C VAL A 399 7.19 -3.51 5.45
N ALA A 400 7.74 -2.30 5.37
CA ALA A 400 9.11 -2.05 4.94
C ALA A 400 10.15 -2.71 5.87
N VAL A 401 9.92 -2.65 7.19
CA VAL A 401 10.76 -3.32 8.20
C VAL A 401 10.71 -4.84 8.02
N ALA A 402 9.52 -5.40 7.78
CA ALA A 402 9.35 -6.82 7.55
C ALA A 402 10.05 -7.29 6.26
N GLU A 403 9.97 -6.50 5.18
CA GLU A 403 10.71 -6.74 3.93
C GLU A 403 12.23 -6.73 4.15
N LEU A 404 12.74 -5.75 4.91
CA LEU A 404 14.16 -5.65 5.21
C LEU A 404 14.66 -6.81 6.08
N ALA A 405 13.91 -7.19 7.11
CA ALA A 405 14.22 -8.34 7.96
C ALA A 405 14.21 -9.67 7.19
N LEU A 406 13.25 -9.83 6.27
CA LEU A 406 13.21 -10.99 5.37
C LEU A 406 14.42 -11.00 4.43
N ALA A 407 14.78 -9.87 3.82
CA ALA A 407 15.92 -9.78 2.92
C ALA A 407 17.25 -10.16 3.61
N GLU A 408 17.49 -9.63 4.82
CA GLU A 408 18.66 -9.99 5.62
C GLU A 408 18.63 -11.48 6.01
N SER A 409 17.47 -12.02 6.36
CA SER A 409 17.32 -13.44 6.67
C SER A 409 17.61 -14.36 5.48
N ILE A 410 17.17 -13.98 4.27
CA ILE A 410 17.48 -14.72 3.04
C ILE A 410 18.99 -14.68 2.77
N LYS A 411 19.62 -13.51 2.90
CA LYS A 411 21.06 -13.34 2.71
C LYS A 411 21.85 -14.20 3.69
N TYR A 412 21.52 -14.11 4.98
CA TYR A 412 22.18 -14.88 6.03
C TYR A 412 21.97 -16.38 5.84
N ALA A 413 20.76 -16.82 5.49
CA ALA A 413 20.47 -18.24 5.30
C ALA A 413 21.24 -18.86 4.11
N LYS A 414 21.61 -18.06 3.11
CA LYS A 414 22.42 -18.51 1.96
C LYS A 414 23.90 -18.66 2.29
N THR A 415 24.43 -17.88 3.22
CA THR A 415 25.88 -17.84 3.51
C THR A 415 26.25 -18.57 4.80
N ARG A 416 25.36 -18.62 5.79
CA ARG A 416 25.63 -19.32 7.05
C ARG A 416 25.53 -20.82 6.87
N GLU A 417 26.60 -21.53 7.21
CA GLU A 417 26.62 -22.99 7.24
C GLU A 417 26.39 -23.56 8.65
N ALA A 418 25.68 -24.68 8.72
CA ALA A 418 25.54 -25.53 9.89
C ALA A 418 25.36 -26.97 9.44
N PHE A 419 25.92 -27.93 10.18
CA PHE A 419 25.87 -29.37 9.84
C PHE A 419 26.25 -29.66 8.37
N GLY A 420 27.29 -28.98 7.86
CA GLY A 420 27.87 -29.22 6.53
C GLY A 420 27.10 -28.66 5.33
N LYS A 421 26.11 -27.76 5.52
CA LYS A 421 25.45 -27.05 4.42
C LYS A 421 24.90 -25.68 4.83
N PRO A 422 24.59 -24.80 3.88
CA PRO A 422 23.91 -23.53 4.17
C PRO A 422 22.56 -23.74 4.88
N LEU A 423 22.13 -22.77 5.68
CA LEU A 423 20.82 -22.83 6.35
C LEU A 423 19.66 -22.95 5.35
N SER A 424 19.79 -22.38 4.15
CA SER A 424 18.85 -22.52 3.03
C SER A 424 18.73 -23.96 2.51
N GLY A 425 19.70 -24.83 2.83
CA GLY A 425 19.67 -26.26 2.55
C GLY A 425 18.73 -27.06 3.46
N PHE A 426 18.22 -26.48 4.56
CA PHE A 426 17.25 -27.12 5.45
C PHE A 426 15.83 -26.74 5.08
N GLN A 427 14.95 -27.75 5.01
CA GLN A 427 13.54 -27.56 4.66
C GLN A 427 12.82 -26.60 5.63
N VAL A 428 13.06 -26.75 6.92
CA VAL A 428 12.45 -25.91 7.96
C VAL A 428 12.76 -24.43 7.77
N THR A 429 14.00 -24.10 7.38
CA THR A 429 14.41 -22.72 7.08
C THR A 429 13.71 -22.19 5.84
N ARG A 430 13.64 -22.98 4.76
CA ARG A 430 12.95 -22.58 3.52
C ARG A 430 11.47 -22.34 3.75
N HIS A 431 10.79 -23.23 4.47
CA HIS A 431 9.37 -23.06 4.80
C HIS A 431 9.13 -21.79 5.61
N LYS A 432 9.98 -21.52 6.61
CA LYS A 432 9.91 -20.29 7.41
C LYS A 432 10.08 -19.03 6.54
N LEU A 433 11.06 -19.01 5.63
CA LEU A 433 11.26 -17.89 4.70
C LEU A 433 10.05 -17.68 3.78
N VAL A 434 9.45 -18.75 3.26
CA VAL A 434 8.23 -18.69 2.43
C VAL A 434 7.03 -18.17 3.23
N ASP A 435 6.87 -18.59 4.49
CA ASP A 435 5.81 -18.10 5.38
C ASP A 435 5.98 -16.60 5.68
N MET A 436 7.23 -16.16 5.90
CA MET A 436 7.56 -14.74 6.08
C MET A 436 7.20 -13.95 4.82
N GLU A 437 7.69 -14.37 3.65
CA GLU A 437 7.42 -13.71 2.36
C GLU A 437 5.93 -13.60 2.07
N THR A 438 5.18 -14.70 2.24
CA THR A 438 3.73 -14.72 2.00
C THR A 438 3.01 -13.70 2.86
N LYS A 439 3.31 -13.64 4.17
CA LYS A 439 2.70 -12.68 5.09
C LYS A 439 3.01 -11.24 4.69
N VAL A 440 4.27 -10.96 4.35
CA VAL A 440 4.71 -9.63 3.93
C VAL A 440 4.00 -9.18 2.66
N GLN A 441 3.90 -10.05 1.64
CA GLN A 441 3.20 -9.70 0.39
C GLN A 441 1.72 -9.40 0.62
N VAL A 442 1.02 -10.18 1.47
CA VAL A 442 -0.39 -9.92 1.80
C VAL A 442 -0.55 -8.61 2.56
N ALA A 443 0.32 -8.32 3.53
CA ALA A 443 0.27 -7.06 4.29
C ALA A 443 0.56 -5.84 3.41
N LYS A 444 1.53 -5.97 2.50
CA LYS A 444 1.91 -4.96 1.52
C LYS A 444 0.76 -4.61 0.59
N GLU A 445 0.18 -5.62 -0.06
CA GLU A 445 -0.94 -5.43 -0.98
C GLU A 445 -2.13 -4.78 -0.28
N TYR A 446 -2.47 -5.23 0.93
CA TYR A 446 -3.59 -4.65 1.66
C TYR A 446 -3.32 -3.18 2.05
N THR A 447 -2.10 -2.87 2.49
CA THR A 447 -1.68 -1.49 2.82
C THR A 447 -1.75 -0.57 1.60
N TYR A 448 -1.23 -1.01 0.44
CA TYR A 448 -1.29 -0.23 -0.80
C TYR A 448 -2.70 -0.03 -1.31
N ARG A 449 -3.55 -1.05 -1.24
CA ARG A 449 -4.96 -0.92 -1.61
C ARG A 449 -5.67 0.14 -0.76
N VAL A 450 -5.39 0.18 0.54
CA VAL A 450 -5.93 1.20 1.45
C VAL A 450 -5.39 2.59 1.11
N ALA A 451 -4.10 2.71 0.80
CA ALA A 451 -3.51 3.95 0.33
C ALA A 451 -4.19 4.46 -0.96
N ALA A 452 -4.43 3.58 -1.93
CA ALA A 452 -5.13 3.94 -3.18
C ALA A 452 -6.55 4.46 -2.93
N LYS A 453 -7.29 3.83 -2.01
CA LYS A 453 -8.61 4.31 -1.59
C LYS A 453 -8.54 5.68 -0.91
N MET A 454 -7.56 5.88 -0.02
CA MET A 454 -7.33 7.14 0.66
C MET A 454 -7.02 8.27 -0.33
N GLU A 455 -6.13 8.02 -1.30
CA GLU A 455 -5.80 9.00 -2.33
C GLU A 455 -6.99 9.31 -3.25
N ALA A 456 -7.87 8.33 -3.48
CA ALA A 456 -9.14 8.53 -4.17
C ALA A 456 -10.20 9.27 -3.33
N GLY A 457 -9.86 9.74 -2.12
CA GLY A 457 -10.76 10.51 -1.25
C GLY A 457 -11.84 9.68 -0.56
N GLN A 458 -11.69 8.36 -0.49
CA GLN A 458 -12.63 7.50 0.22
C GLN A 458 -12.37 7.52 1.73
N ASP A 459 -13.43 7.42 2.53
CA ASP A 459 -13.26 7.18 3.97
C ASP A 459 -12.71 5.77 4.18
N VAL A 460 -11.50 5.71 4.70
CA VAL A 460 -10.78 4.47 4.99
C VAL A 460 -10.57 4.24 6.47
N THR A 461 -11.32 4.92 7.36
CA THR A 461 -11.16 4.80 8.82
C THR A 461 -11.10 3.35 9.28
N ARG A 462 -11.99 2.51 8.74
CA ARG A 462 -12.06 1.08 9.07
C ARG A 462 -10.86 0.34 8.48
N GLU A 463 -10.63 0.44 7.17
CA GLU A 463 -9.60 -0.33 6.50
C GLU A 463 -8.18 0.08 6.89
N VAL A 464 -7.91 1.35 7.18
CA VAL A 464 -6.58 1.78 7.64
C VAL A 464 -6.27 1.27 9.04
N SER A 465 -7.29 1.16 9.90
CA SER A 465 -7.14 0.55 11.23
C SER A 465 -6.88 -0.96 11.12
N MET A 466 -7.52 -1.63 10.16
CA MET A 466 -7.23 -3.05 9.84
C MET A 466 -5.83 -3.23 9.26
N ALA A 467 -5.42 -2.36 8.32
CA ALA A 467 -4.10 -2.39 7.70
C ALA A 467 -3.00 -2.23 8.74
N LYS A 468 -3.13 -1.25 9.66
CA LYS A 468 -2.17 -1.05 10.75
C LYS A 468 -2.02 -2.30 11.61
N ASN A 469 -3.12 -2.86 12.09
CA ASN A 469 -3.07 -4.05 12.93
C ASN A 469 -2.41 -5.22 12.22
N PHE A 470 -2.84 -5.50 11.00
CA PHE A 470 -2.34 -6.64 10.24
C PHE A 470 -0.87 -6.47 9.86
N ALA A 471 -0.46 -5.28 9.39
CA ALA A 471 0.92 -5.00 9.04
C ALA A 471 1.85 -5.08 10.26
N CYS A 472 1.44 -4.54 11.42
CA CYS A 472 2.23 -4.63 12.64
C CYS A 472 2.36 -6.07 13.16
N GLU A 473 1.28 -6.86 13.14
CA GLU A 473 1.32 -8.27 13.54
C GLU A 473 2.26 -9.09 12.63
N VAL A 474 2.19 -8.85 11.32
CA VAL A 474 3.11 -9.46 10.35
C VAL A 474 4.56 -9.04 10.63
N CYS A 475 4.80 -7.75 10.85
CA CYS A 475 6.13 -7.23 11.16
C CYS A 475 6.71 -7.89 12.43
N ASP A 476 5.95 -7.91 13.53
CA ASP A 476 6.35 -8.54 14.79
C ASP A 476 6.72 -10.01 14.59
N LYS A 477 5.93 -10.75 13.80
CA LYS A 477 6.20 -12.18 13.53
C LYS A 477 7.43 -12.39 12.64
N VAL A 478 7.57 -11.59 11.60
CA VAL A 478 8.66 -11.71 10.60
C VAL A 478 9.98 -11.34 11.22
N VAL A 479 10.04 -10.26 11.99
CA VAL A 479 11.27 -9.83 12.66
C VAL A 479 11.66 -10.81 13.78
N TYR A 480 10.69 -11.37 14.51
CA TYR A 480 10.96 -12.48 15.43
C TYR A 480 11.60 -13.69 14.71
N ASP A 481 11.04 -14.11 13.58
CA ASP A 481 11.61 -15.22 12.80
C ASP A 481 12.99 -14.89 12.23
N ALA A 482 13.22 -13.63 11.85
CA ALA A 482 14.51 -13.15 11.37
C ALA A 482 15.58 -13.30 12.46
N VAL A 483 15.31 -12.86 13.69
CA VAL A 483 16.19 -13.09 14.85
C VAL A 483 16.44 -14.59 15.04
N GLN A 484 15.39 -15.42 14.98
CA GLN A 484 15.52 -16.87 15.14
C GLN A 484 16.40 -17.53 14.06
N ILE A 485 16.32 -17.07 12.81
CA ILE A 485 17.16 -17.56 11.70
C ILE A 485 18.64 -17.19 11.92
N HIS A 486 18.90 -16.01 12.50
CA HIS A 486 20.26 -15.56 12.80
C HIS A 486 20.85 -16.24 14.06
N GLY A 487 19.99 -16.82 14.92
CA GLY A 487 20.41 -17.51 16.14
C GLY A 487 21.04 -16.52 17.13
N GLY A 488 22.16 -16.89 17.76
CA GLY A 488 22.85 -16.02 18.71
C GLY A 488 23.27 -14.67 18.12
N TYR A 489 23.58 -14.61 16.83
CA TYR A 489 23.90 -13.36 16.14
C TYR A 489 22.68 -12.43 15.97
N GLY A 490 21.46 -12.99 15.92
CA GLY A 490 20.24 -12.17 15.89
C GLY A 490 19.96 -11.43 17.19
N TYR A 491 20.68 -11.76 18.27
CA TYR A 491 20.62 -11.09 19.57
C TYR A 491 21.74 -10.04 19.75
N ALA A 492 22.67 -9.96 18.79
CA ALA A 492 23.84 -9.09 18.86
C ALA A 492 23.58 -7.80 18.05
N ARG A 493 24.00 -6.64 18.60
CA ARG A 493 23.72 -5.32 18.00
C ARG A 493 24.43 -5.10 16.66
N GLU A 494 25.47 -5.87 16.37
CA GLU A 494 26.19 -5.87 15.11
C GLU A 494 25.34 -6.40 13.94
N TYR A 495 24.19 -7.02 14.22
CA TYR A 495 23.28 -7.54 13.20
C TYR A 495 22.00 -6.71 13.15
N LEU A 496 21.70 -6.20 11.96
CA LEU A 496 20.56 -5.32 11.71
C LEU A 496 19.22 -5.87 12.24
N VAL A 497 18.99 -7.18 12.17
CA VAL A 497 17.74 -7.80 12.64
C VAL A 497 17.47 -7.57 14.12
N GLU A 498 18.51 -7.35 14.94
CA GLU A 498 18.38 -6.98 16.35
C GLU A 498 17.74 -5.60 16.49
N ARG A 499 18.25 -4.61 15.74
CA ARG A 499 17.69 -3.25 15.74
C ARG A 499 16.26 -3.26 15.23
N LEU A 500 15.99 -3.94 14.12
CA LEU A 500 14.64 -4.06 13.57
C LEU A 500 13.67 -4.67 14.58
N TYR A 501 14.11 -5.63 15.42
CA TYR A 501 13.29 -6.24 16.47
C TYR A 501 12.89 -5.24 17.55
N ARG A 502 13.84 -4.43 18.01
CA ARG A 502 13.55 -3.40 19.01
C ARG A 502 12.70 -2.27 18.44
N ASP A 503 12.96 -1.89 17.20
CA ASP A 503 12.28 -0.80 16.50
C ASP A 503 10.85 -1.14 16.06
N SER A 504 10.57 -2.39 15.67
CA SER A 504 9.22 -2.77 15.21
C SER A 504 8.21 -2.76 16.35
N ARG A 505 8.65 -3.05 17.59
CA ARG A 505 7.76 -3.28 18.73
C ARG A 505 6.87 -2.07 19.03
N ILE A 506 7.32 -0.84 18.80
CA ILE A 506 6.52 0.36 19.07
C ILE A 506 5.40 0.57 18.03
N LEU A 507 5.46 -0.03 16.84
CA LEU A 507 4.49 0.19 15.76
C LEU A 507 3.07 -0.32 16.11
N SER A 508 2.97 -1.38 16.91
CA SER A 508 1.69 -1.89 17.44
C SER A 508 1.18 -1.11 18.67
N ILE A 509 1.94 -0.13 19.17
CA ILE A 509 1.60 0.71 20.34
C ILE A 509 1.29 2.16 19.90
N GLY A 510 2.23 2.81 19.21
CA GLY A 510 2.13 4.19 18.73
C GLY A 510 1.07 4.38 17.64
N GLY A 511 0.59 5.60 17.45
CA GLY A 511 -0.48 5.92 16.47
C GLY A 511 -1.82 5.22 16.73
N GLY A 512 -2.01 4.72 17.96
CA GLY A 512 -3.15 3.93 18.40
C GLY A 512 -2.81 2.43 18.50
N THR A 513 -2.98 1.85 19.69
CA THR A 513 -2.61 0.47 19.96
C THR A 513 -3.45 -0.53 19.14
N THR A 514 -3.00 -1.78 19.08
CA THR A 514 -3.77 -2.88 18.48
C THR A 514 -5.20 -2.95 19.00
N GLU A 515 -5.40 -2.75 20.30
CA GLU A 515 -6.69 -2.76 20.97
C GLU A 515 -7.54 -1.56 20.55
N ILE A 516 -6.95 -0.36 20.46
CA ILE A 516 -7.67 0.83 20.00
C ILE A 516 -8.08 0.71 18.53
N MET A 517 -7.24 0.13 17.68
CA MET A 517 -7.63 -0.15 16.29
C MET A 517 -8.81 -1.14 16.24
N LYS A 518 -8.82 -2.19 17.07
CA LYS A 518 -9.95 -3.12 17.20
C LYS A 518 -11.22 -2.42 17.68
N GLU A 519 -11.09 -1.53 18.67
CA GLU A 519 -12.20 -0.73 19.18
C GLU A 519 -12.80 0.17 18.08
N ILE A 520 -11.95 0.85 17.31
CA ILE A 520 -12.39 1.67 16.17
C ILE A 520 -13.12 0.80 15.15
N ILE A 521 -12.51 -0.31 14.72
CA ILE A 521 -13.09 -1.25 13.76
C ILE A 521 -14.47 -1.71 14.23
N SER A 522 -14.63 -2.04 15.52
CA SER A 522 -15.90 -2.51 16.08
C SER A 522 -17.02 -1.47 16.00
N LYS A 523 -16.68 -0.17 16.09
CA LYS A 523 -17.64 0.94 16.09
C LYS A 523 -18.04 1.42 14.70
N VAL A 524 -17.20 1.16 13.69
CA VAL A 524 -17.44 1.56 12.30
C VAL A 524 -17.84 0.39 11.39
N SER A 525 -18.12 -0.79 11.98
CA SER A 525 -18.50 -2.02 11.27
C SER A 525 -19.99 -2.11 10.97
#